data_AF-A0A7S2QSS2-F1
#
_entry.id   AF-A0A7S2QSS2-F1
#
_cell.length_a   1.000
_cell.length_b   1.000
_cell.length_c   1.000
_cell.angle_alpha   90.00
_cell.angle_beta   90.00
_cell.angle_gamma   90.00
#
_symmetry.space_group_name_H-M   'P 1'
#
loop_
_entity.id
_entity.type
_entity.pdbx_description
1 polymer ?
#
loop_
_entity_poly.entity_id
_entity_poly.type
_entity_poly.pdbx_seq_one_letter_code
_entity_poly.pdbx_strand_id
1 'polypeptide(L)'
;PAFPMTLDMDKFAASHILDCGPTLHMRAEYAIPAGSGDDPKLDEEGNPIEDEEKPPLPAFPKYEGLTFASTSLPATMPDVAFPPLDGLVQGIYPDTAGAVPIPGVPTFTVDTGLISGA
;
A
#
# COMPACT_ATOMS: atom_id res chain seq x y z
N PRO A 1 -24.09 -2.33 42.84
CA PRO A 1 -23.61 -1.28 41.92
C PRO A 1 -24.00 -1.61 40.48
N ALA A 2 -24.98 -0.89 39.94
CA ALA A 2 -25.34 -1.01 38.53
C ALA A 2 -24.17 -0.46 37.69
N PHE A 3 -23.58 -1.28 36.85
CA PHE A 3 -22.64 -0.81 35.83
C PHE A 3 -23.41 0.17 34.94
N PRO A 4 -22.89 1.39 34.67
CA PRO A 4 -23.50 2.24 33.68
C PRO A 4 -23.49 1.45 32.37
N MET A 5 -24.69 1.10 31.86
CA MET A 5 -24.83 0.61 30.49
C MET A 5 -24.19 1.69 29.64
N THR A 6 -23.07 1.37 29.01
CA THR A 6 -22.52 2.18 27.93
C THR A 6 -23.69 2.40 26.99
N LEU A 7 -24.13 3.66 26.92
CA LEU A 7 -25.17 4.10 26.00
C LEU A 7 -24.86 3.54 24.62
N ASP A 8 -25.88 3.41 23.79
CA ASP A 8 -25.90 2.98 22.39
C ASP A 8 -24.89 3.76 21.52
N MET A 9 -23.59 3.56 21.77
CA MET A 9 -22.48 4.29 21.21
C MET A 9 -21.99 3.48 20.02
N ASP A 10 -21.84 4.17 18.89
CA ASP A 10 -21.40 3.60 17.62
C ASP A 10 -19.93 3.14 17.66
N LYS A 11 -19.17 3.54 18.69
CA LYS A 11 -17.75 3.20 18.92
C LYS A 11 -17.51 2.50 20.26
N PHE A 12 -16.47 1.66 20.31
CA PHE A 12 -16.06 0.94 21.53
C PHE A 12 -15.50 1.82 22.65
N ALA A 13 -14.92 2.98 22.32
CA ALA A 13 -14.39 3.93 23.31
C ALA A 13 -14.89 5.33 22.99
N ALA A 14 -15.31 6.06 24.01
CA ALA A 14 -15.83 7.42 23.87
C ALA A 14 -14.82 8.39 23.24
N SER A 15 -13.51 8.16 23.43
CA SER A 15 -12.46 8.94 22.80
C SER A 15 -12.52 8.89 21.27
N HIS A 16 -12.93 7.77 20.68
CA HIS A 16 -12.97 7.59 19.22
C HIS A 16 -14.08 8.40 18.51
N ILE A 17 -14.94 9.10 19.26
CA ILE A 17 -15.98 9.96 18.68
C ILE A 17 -15.39 11.31 18.23
N LEU A 18 -14.31 11.77 18.89
CA LEU A 18 -13.72 13.10 18.67
C LEU A 18 -12.29 13.04 18.10
N ASP A 19 -11.73 11.84 17.95
CA ASP A 19 -10.34 11.61 17.56
C ASP A 19 -10.17 11.46 16.04
N CYS A 20 -8.91 11.40 15.60
CA CYS A 20 -8.51 11.06 14.24
C CYS A 20 -9.12 9.73 13.74
N GLY A 21 -9.21 9.55 12.42
CA GLY A 21 -9.79 8.35 11.84
C GLY A 21 -9.02 7.07 12.15
N PRO A 22 -9.61 5.90 11.86
CA PRO A 22 -9.12 4.60 12.30
C PRO A 22 -7.98 4.06 11.41
N THR A 23 -7.00 4.91 11.07
CA THR A 23 -5.92 4.57 10.15
C THR A 23 -4.70 4.06 10.89
N LEU A 24 -4.23 2.86 10.51
CA LEU A 24 -3.07 2.19 11.09
C LEU A 24 -1.96 2.03 10.05
N HIS A 25 -0.73 2.25 10.50
CA HIS A 25 0.49 1.96 9.77
C HIS A 25 1.16 0.71 10.34
N MET A 26 1.66 -0.18 9.48
CA MET A 26 2.47 -1.32 9.85
C MET A 26 3.82 -1.26 9.14
N ARG A 27 4.90 -1.35 9.90
CA ARG A 27 6.23 -1.57 9.34
C ARG A 27 6.38 -3.05 9.00
N ALA A 28 6.68 -3.33 7.74
CA ALA A 28 6.91 -4.68 7.24
C ALA A 28 7.94 -4.65 6.11
N GLU A 29 8.48 -5.83 5.81
CA GLU A 29 9.56 -6.02 4.85
C GLU A 29 9.21 -7.15 3.90
N TYR A 30 9.37 -6.92 2.59
CA TYR A 30 9.39 -7.98 1.59
C TYR A 30 10.82 -8.45 1.38
N ALA A 31 10.98 -9.75 1.12
CA ALA A 31 12.26 -10.31 0.70
C ALA A 31 12.07 -11.26 -0.49
N ILE A 32 13.04 -11.23 -1.41
CA ILE A 32 13.13 -12.10 -2.57
C ILE A 32 14.18 -13.19 -2.33
N PRO A 33 14.17 -14.29 -3.11
CA PRO A 33 15.18 -15.34 -2.96
C PRO A 33 16.59 -14.78 -3.08
N ALA A 34 17.52 -15.27 -2.26
CA ALA A 34 18.92 -14.84 -2.31
C ALA A 34 19.49 -15.06 -3.72
N GLY A 35 20.24 -14.06 -4.21
CA GLY A 35 20.75 -14.05 -5.58
C GLY A 35 19.76 -13.49 -6.59
N SER A 36 18.45 -13.67 -6.39
CA SER A 36 17.42 -13.11 -7.28
C SER A 36 17.47 -11.58 -7.27
N GLY A 37 17.34 -10.95 -8.43
CA GLY A 37 17.41 -9.49 -8.56
C GLY A 37 18.81 -8.88 -8.53
N ASP A 38 19.89 -9.63 -8.26
CA ASP A 38 21.25 -9.11 -8.49
C ASP A 38 21.45 -8.77 -9.97
N ASP A 39 22.27 -7.78 -10.26
CA ASP A 39 22.57 -7.37 -11.63
C ASP A 39 23.09 -8.55 -12.46
N PRO A 40 22.61 -8.72 -13.72
CA PRO A 40 23.11 -9.77 -14.59
C PRO A 40 24.59 -9.54 -14.85
N LYS A 41 25.39 -10.61 -14.73
CA LYS A 41 26.78 -10.58 -15.19
C LYS A 41 26.76 -10.44 -16.70
N LEU A 42 27.59 -9.56 -17.25
CA LEU A 42 27.72 -9.37 -18.69
C LEU A 42 28.93 -10.18 -19.20
N ASP A 43 28.80 -10.78 -20.39
CA ASP A 43 29.92 -11.38 -21.12
C ASP A 43 30.84 -10.31 -21.73
N GLU A 44 31.91 -10.75 -22.42
CA GLU A 44 32.88 -9.85 -23.08
C GLU A 44 32.24 -9.00 -24.19
N GLU A 45 31.11 -9.47 -24.72
CA GLU A 45 30.28 -8.82 -25.74
C GLU A 45 29.16 -7.95 -25.16
N GLY A 46 29.01 -7.91 -23.82
CA GLY A 46 28.01 -7.11 -23.12
C GLY A 46 26.61 -7.73 -23.03
N ASN A 47 26.44 -9.02 -23.35
CA ASN A 47 25.17 -9.72 -23.17
C ASN A 47 25.06 -10.33 -21.76
N PRO A 48 23.84 -10.41 -21.20
CA PRO A 48 23.61 -11.09 -19.93
C PRO A 48 24.01 -12.57 -20.00
N ILE A 49 24.90 -12.98 -19.09
CA ILE A 49 25.17 -14.39 -18.81
C ILE A 49 24.06 -14.86 -17.86
N GLU A 50 23.21 -15.78 -18.32
CA GLU A 50 22.25 -16.45 -17.47
C GLU A 50 22.97 -17.42 -16.53
N ASP A 51 22.87 -17.17 -15.23
CA ASP A 51 23.35 -18.06 -14.19
C ASP A 51 22.21 -19.03 -13.83
N GLU A 52 22.25 -20.24 -14.37
CA GLU A 52 21.20 -21.27 -14.18
C GLU A 52 21.04 -21.70 -12.70
N GLU A 53 22.03 -21.43 -11.84
CA GLU A 53 21.96 -21.72 -10.41
C GLU A 53 21.21 -20.64 -9.62
N LYS A 54 21.01 -19.46 -10.21
CA LYS A 54 20.34 -18.33 -9.55
C LYS A 54 18.81 -18.48 -9.64
N PRO A 55 18.08 -18.33 -8.52
CA PRO A 55 16.64 -18.38 -8.55
C PRO A 55 16.03 -17.21 -9.35
N PRO A 56 14.93 -17.44 -10.09
CA PRO A 56 14.28 -16.39 -10.88
C PRO A 56 13.64 -15.32 -9.99
N LEU A 57 13.34 -14.15 -10.57
CA LEU A 57 12.55 -13.13 -9.88
C LEU A 57 11.10 -13.60 -9.69
N PRO A 58 10.47 -13.32 -8.52
CA PRO A 58 9.06 -13.63 -8.31
C PRO A 58 8.18 -12.91 -9.35
N ALA A 59 7.48 -13.68 -10.18
CA ALA A 59 6.64 -13.15 -11.25
C ALA A 59 5.18 -13.58 -11.12
N PHE A 60 4.28 -12.78 -11.69
CA PHE A 60 2.88 -13.17 -11.89
C PHE A 60 2.80 -14.49 -12.67
N PRO A 61 1.90 -15.43 -12.31
CA PRO A 61 0.81 -15.27 -11.35
C PRO A 61 1.13 -15.64 -9.90
N LYS A 62 2.23 -16.33 -9.64
CA LYS A 62 2.44 -17.01 -8.35
C LYS A 62 3.38 -16.29 -7.39
N TYR A 63 4.29 -15.45 -7.90
CA TYR A 63 5.32 -14.78 -7.11
C TYR A 63 6.11 -15.75 -6.21
N GLU A 64 6.49 -16.90 -6.76
CA GLU A 64 7.21 -17.94 -6.02
C GLU A 64 8.51 -17.37 -5.42
N GLY A 65 8.73 -17.62 -4.13
CA GLY A 65 9.91 -17.14 -3.39
C GLY A 65 9.79 -15.72 -2.80
N LEU A 66 8.73 -14.97 -3.10
CA LEU A 66 8.46 -13.71 -2.41
C LEU A 66 7.97 -13.98 -0.98
N THR A 67 8.64 -13.39 0.00
CA THR A 67 8.29 -13.51 1.42
C THR A 67 7.95 -12.15 2.01
N PHE A 68 7.19 -12.16 3.10
CA PHE A 68 6.75 -10.96 3.82
C PHE A 68 6.91 -11.18 5.32
N ALA A 69 7.51 -10.21 6.01
CA ALA A 69 7.70 -10.25 7.45
C ALA A 69 7.29 -8.93 8.10
N SER A 70 6.64 -9.02 9.26
CA SER A 70 6.34 -7.89 10.13
C SER A 70 6.60 -8.31 11.57
N THR A 71 7.41 -7.53 12.28
CA THR A 71 7.86 -7.85 13.66
C THR A 71 7.39 -6.82 14.69
N SER A 72 6.77 -5.73 14.23
CA SER A 72 6.29 -4.64 15.08
C SER A 72 4.77 -4.57 15.09
N LEU A 73 4.21 -4.17 16.23
CA LEU A 73 2.80 -3.79 16.31
C LEU A 73 2.51 -2.59 15.40
N PRO A 74 1.29 -2.50 14.84
CA PRO A 74 0.88 -1.33 14.09
C PRO A 74 0.79 -0.09 14.99
N ALA A 75 0.95 1.08 14.40
CA ALA A 75 0.79 2.38 15.05
C ALA A 75 -0.26 3.22 14.34
N THR A 76 -0.92 4.13 15.05
CA THR A 76 -1.84 5.10 14.45
C THR A 76 -1.07 6.03 13.50
N MET A 77 -1.69 6.39 12.38
CA MET A 77 -1.18 7.37 11.43
C MET A 77 -2.31 8.30 10.95
N PRO A 78 -2.00 9.46 10.34
CA PRO A 78 -3.01 10.31 9.73
C PRO A 78 -3.81 9.57 8.67
N ASP A 79 -5.08 9.97 8.50
CA ASP A 79 -5.97 9.40 7.50
C ASP A 79 -5.45 9.60 6.08
N VAL A 80 -5.70 8.60 5.24
CA VAL A 80 -5.34 8.62 3.82
C VAL A 80 -6.59 8.82 2.96
N ALA A 81 -6.43 9.54 1.85
CA ALA A 81 -7.47 9.73 0.86
C ALA A 81 -7.07 9.04 -0.46
N PHE A 82 -8.08 8.65 -1.22
CA PHE A 82 -7.90 8.19 -2.60
C PHE A 82 -8.81 8.98 -3.53
N PRO A 83 -8.33 9.43 -4.70
CA PRO A 83 -6.95 9.39 -5.19
C PRO A 83 -5.97 10.18 -4.29
N PRO A 84 -4.66 9.92 -4.38
CA PRO A 84 -3.66 10.72 -3.68
C PRO A 84 -3.82 12.20 -4.01
N LEU A 85 -3.93 13.04 -2.98
CA LEU A 85 -4.18 14.49 -3.13
C LEU A 85 -3.03 15.22 -3.83
N ASP A 86 -1.82 14.66 -3.77
CA ASP A 86 -0.66 15.20 -4.46
C ASP A 86 -0.74 15.03 -5.97
N GLY A 87 -1.54 14.09 -6.51
CA GLY A 87 -2.01 14.01 -7.90
C GLY A 87 -0.94 14.04 -9.01
N LEU A 88 0.31 14.28 -8.65
CA LEU A 88 1.48 14.41 -9.50
C LEU A 88 2.15 13.05 -9.45
N VAL A 89 1.58 12.11 -10.19
CA VAL A 89 2.44 11.10 -10.80
C VAL A 89 3.37 11.89 -11.73
N GLN A 90 4.56 12.25 -11.26
CA GLN A 90 5.62 12.72 -12.15
C GLN A 90 5.82 11.61 -13.19
N GLY A 91 5.45 11.89 -14.44
CA GLY A 91 5.78 11.04 -15.58
C GLY A 91 4.64 10.60 -16.48
N ILE A 92 3.36 10.98 -16.25
CA ILE A 92 2.29 10.50 -17.15
C ILE A 92 1.71 11.59 -18.07
N TYR A 93 1.32 12.81 -17.65
CA TYR A 93 1.02 13.91 -18.60
C TYR A 93 1.23 15.32 -18.01
N PRO A 94 1.68 16.33 -18.78
CA PRO A 94 1.91 17.69 -18.33
C PRO A 94 0.83 18.66 -18.82
N ASP A 95 -0.44 18.48 -18.47
CA ASP A 95 -1.41 19.58 -18.59
C ASP A 95 -2.64 19.43 -17.69
N THR A 96 -2.93 20.54 -16.99
CA THR A 96 -4.22 20.89 -16.36
C THR A 96 -4.73 20.01 -15.21
N ALA A 97 -4.66 20.59 -13.99
CA ALA A 97 -5.47 20.28 -12.80
C ALA A 97 -6.04 18.84 -12.66
N GLY A 98 -5.22 17.94 -12.12
CA GLY A 98 -5.63 16.92 -11.14
C GLY A 98 -6.76 15.95 -11.50
N ALA A 99 -6.89 15.52 -12.75
CA ALA A 99 -7.79 14.43 -13.10
C ALA A 99 -7.04 13.08 -13.13
N VAL A 100 -7.64 12.02 -12.57
CA VAL A 100 -7.08 10.66 -12.70
C VAL A 100 -7.20 10.22 -14.15
N PRO A 101 -6.13 9.74 -14.81
CA PRO A 101 -6.11 9.45 -16.25
C PRO A 101 -6.91 8.20 -16.66
N ILE A 102 -7.74 7.65 -15.78
CA ILE A 102 -8.49 6.42 -15.98
C ILE A 102 -9.96 6.68 -15.59
N PRO A 103 -10.94 6.30 -16.43
CA PRO A 103 -12.34 6.44 -16.10
C PRO A 103 -12.78 5.45 -15.01
N GLY A 104 -13.83 5.81 -14.26
CA GLY A 104 -14.43 4.93 -13.26
C GLY A 104 -13.60 4.76 -11.97
N VAL A 105 -12.63 5.64 -11.74
CA VAL A 105 -11.82 5.62 -10.53
C VAL A 105 -12.67 6.11 -9.34
N PRO A 106 -12.80 5.31 -8.27
CA PRO A 106 -13.57 5.70 -7.10
C PRO A 106 -12.83 6.77 -6.28
N THR A 107 -13.55 7.45 -5.40
CA THR A 107 -12.96 8.31 -4.37
C THR A 107 -13.20 7.72 -2.98
N PHE A 108 -12.27 7.99 -2.07
CA PHE A 108 -12.36 7.56 -0.67
C PHE A 108 -11.79 8.63 0.26
N THR A 109 -12.56 8.96 1.30
CA THR A 109 -12.09 9.66 2.51
C THR A 109 -12.71 8.99 3.73
N VAL A 110 -12.15 9.19 4.91
CA VAL A 110 -12.72 8.66 6.16
C VAL A 110 -14.13 9.21 6.41
N ASP A 111 -14.37 10.49 6.07
CA ASP A 111 -15.65 11.16 6.31
C ASP A 111 -16.77 10.67 5.39
N THR A 112 -16.44 10.39 4.12
CA THR A 112 -17.44 10.07 3.08
C THR A 112 -17.51 8.60 2.72
N GLY A 113 -16.54 7.79 3.15
CA GLY A 113 -16.38 6.41 2.71
C GLY A 113 -16.08 6.29 1.22
N LEU A 114 -16.34 5.10 0.65
CA LEU A 114 -16.12 4.80 -0.76
C LEU A 114 -17.26 5.36 -1.62
N ILE A 115 -16.91 6.16 -2.62
CA ILE A 115 -17.84 6.66 -3.64
C ILE A 115 -17.36 6.16 -5.00
N SER A 116 -18.17 5.29 -5.63
CA SER A 116 -17.90 4.80 -6.99
C SER A 116 -18.29 5.87 -8.02
N GLY A 117 -17.36 6.21 -8.91
CA GLY A 117 -17.50 6.97 -10.16
C GLY A 117 -18.74 7.86 -10.34
N ALA A 118 -18.52 9.18 -10.33
CA ALA A 118 -19.33 10.13 -11.09
C ALA A 118 -18.96 10.07 -12.58
#